data_AF-A0A245ZG34-F1
#
_entry.id   AF-A0A245ZG34-F1
#
_cell.length_a   1.000
_cell.length_b   1.000
_cell.length_c   1.000
_cell.angle_alpha   90.00
_cell.angle_beta   90.00
_cell.angle_gamma   90.00
#
_symmetry.space_group_name_H-M   'P 1'
#
loop_
_entity.id
_entity.type
_entity.pdbx_description
1 polymer ?
#
loop_
_entity_poly.entity_id
_entity_poly.type
_entity_poly.pdbx_seq_one_letter_code
_entity_poly.pdbx_strand_id
1 'polypeptide(L)'
;MTFKNFGARFALVVSCGLMTATAANAQFWQCAPYAREISGIQIHGNANTWWGQAAGKYERGNAPKVGAVLSFRSTGRMRVGHVAMVSQVVSDREVLLTHANWSRRGGIERNVRAIDVSDAGDWSLVKVWYAPQGGLGTSNYPTNGFIYGNGAGGTSPGIMADENEGADETRIANLAIASAAAAPVRGAVTLSN
;
A
#
# COMPACT_ATOMS: atom_id res chain seq x y z
N MET A 1 63.39 -22.68 46.31
CA MET A 1 62.47 -21.96 47.22
C MET A 1 61.94 -20.75 46.44
N THR A 2 60.94 -20.92 45.57
CA THR A 2 59.50 -20.82 45.83
C THR A 2 59.05 -19.40 46.16
N PHE A 3 58.48 -18.67 45.19
CA PHE A 3 57.30 -17.82 45.38
C PHE A 3 56.52 -17.66 44.04
N LYS A 4 55.50 -18.53 43.94
CA LYS A 4 54.19 -18.45 43.25
C LYS A 4 53.93 -17.41 42.14
N ASN A 5 53.53 -17.96 40.99
CA ASN A 5 52.57 -17.38 40.03
C ASN A 5 51.31 -16.84 40.72
N PHE A 6 50.80 -15.66 40.32
CA PHE A 6 49.37 -15.38 40.13
C PHE A 6 49.22 -13.94 39.61
N GLY A 7 48.57 -13.75 38.45
CA GLY A 7 48.33 -12.41 37.90
C GLY A 7 48.10 -12.34 36.39
N ALA A 8 47.95 -13.47 35.71
CA ALA A 8 47.29 -13.47 34.41
C ALA A 8 45.77 -13.48 34.63
N ARG A 9 45.07 -12.62 33.88
CA ARG A 9 43.60 -12.51 33.74
C ARG A 9 42.91 -11.65 34.78
N PHE A 10 42.74 -10.35 34.50
CA PHE A 10 41.52 -9.56 34.79
C PHE A 10 41.72 -8.11 34.31
N ALA A 11 41.70 -7.87 33.00
CA ALA A 11 41.49 -6.53 32.43
C ALA A 11 40.96 -6.60 30.99
N LEU A 12 40.26 -7.68 30.65
CA LEU A 12 39.44 -7.78 29.44
C LEU A 12 38.01 -7.88 29.98
N VAL A 13 37.06 -7.19 29.34
CA VAL A 13 35.64 -7.07 29.73
C VAL A 13 35.31 -5.84 30.59
N VAL A 14 35.49 -4.63 30.05
CA VAL A 14 34.49 -3.54 30.19
C VAL A 14 34.45 -2.73 28.88
N SER A 15 34.12 -3.42 27.79
CA SER A 15 33.63 -2.75 26.58
C SER A 15 32.32 -3.44 26.20
N CYS A 16 31.35 -3.41 27.13
CA CYS A 16 30.00 -3.86 26.85
C CYS A 16 29.34 -2.71 26.09
N GLY A 17 29.22 -2.90 24.77
CA GLY A 17 28.67 -1.93 23.85
C GLY A 17 27.27 -1.49 24.28
N LEU A 18 27.14 -0.19 24.56
CA LEU A 18 25.86 0.50 24.48
C LEU A 18 25.48 0.61 22.99
N MET A 19 25.10 -0.52 22.39
CA MET A 19 24.17 -0.47 21.27
C MET A 19 22.85 0.02 21.86
N THR A 20 22.66 1.33 21.88
CA THR A 20 21.35 1.91 22.15
C THR A 20 20.41 1.35 21.08
N ALA A 21 19.60 0.37 21.45
CA ALA A 21 18.49 -0.07 20.62
C ALA A 21 17.61 1.16 20.41
N THR A 22 17.71 1.77 19.24
CA THR A 22 16.84 2.89 18.88
C THR A 22 15.44 2.32 18.86
N ALA A 23 14.57 2.77 19.77
CA ALA A 23 13.17 2.40 19.70
C ALA A 23 12.68 2.76 18.30
N ALA A 24 12.26 1.76 17.53
CA ALA A 24 11.64 1.95 16.23
C ALA A 24 10.35 2.75 16.45
N ASN A 25 10.42 4.07 16.33
CA ASN A 25 9.26 4.93 16.38
C ASN A 25 8.47 4.68 15.10
N ALA A 26 7.45 3.83 15.21
CA ALA A 26 6.53 3.60 14.11
C ALA A 26 5.89 4.94 13.73
N GLN A 27 6.24 5.45 12.54
CA GLN A 27 5.67 6.68 12.01
C GLN A 27 4.15 6.52 11.87
N PHE A 28 3.39 7.44 12.45
CA PHE A 28 1.93 7.39 12.45
C PHE A 28 1.38 8.15 11.24
N TRP A 29 1.09 7.41 10.17
CA TRP A 29 0.64 8.00 8.91
C TRP A 29 -0.87 8.06 8.79
N GLN A 30 -1.40 9.21 8.39
CA GLN A 30 -2.78 9.34 7.91
C GLN A 30 -2.82 9.13 6.39
N CYS A 31 -3.97 8.68 5.86
CA CYS A 31 -4.11 8.38 4.44
C CYS A 31 -3.83 9.58 3.53
N ALA A 32 -4.41 10.75 3.84
CA ALA A 32 -4.27 11.96 3.03
C ALA A 32 -2.82 12.48 2.93
N PRO A 33 -2.10 12.77 4.02
CA PRO A 33 -0.72 13.25 3.92
C PRO A 33 0.21 12.21 3.30
N TYR A 34 -0.01 10.93 3.56
CA TYR A 34 0.79 9.87 2.95
C TYR A 34 0.53 9.73 1.45
N ALA A 35 -0.74 9.76 1.02
CA ALA A 35 -1.09 9.75 -0.40
C ALA A 35 -0.50 10.94 -1.15
N ARG A 36 -0.50 12.14 -0.55
CA ARG A 36 0.16 13.32 -1.12
C ARG A 36 1.66 13.10 -1.32
N GLU A 37 2.34 12.55 -0.31
CA GLU A 37 3.77 12.25 -0.37
C GLU A 37 4.12 11.34 -1.55
N ILE A 38 3.37 10.24 -1.72
CA ILE A 38 3.72 9.21 -2.70
C ILE A 38 3.16 9.46 -4.10
N SER A 39 2.12 10.27 -4.25
CA SER A 39 1.47 10.55 -5.56
C SER A 39 1.85 11.90 -6.17
N GLY A 40 2.41 12.82 -5.37
CA GLY A 40 2.67 14.20 -5.79
C GLY A 40 1.41 15.07 -5.94
N ILE A 41 0.21 14.57 -5.59
CA ILE A 41 -1.03 15.36 -5.59
C ILE A 41 -1.03 16.30 -4.39
N GLN A 42 -0.99 17.61 -4.64
CA GLN A 42 -0.87 18.65 -3.61
C GLN A 42 -2.22 19.11 -3.04
N ILE A 43 -3.11 18.16 -2.78
CA ILE A 43 -4.40 18.41 -2.12
C ILE A 43 -4.25 18.22 -0.61
N HIS A 44 -4.90 19.08 0.16
CA HIS A 44 -4.77 19.15 1.62
C HIS A 44 -6.14 19.01 2.30
N GLY A 45 -6.12 18.60 3.57
CA GLY A 45 -7.33 18.40 4.37
C GLY A 45 -7.92 16.99 4.24
N ASN A 46 -9.16 16.83 4.71
CA ASN A 46 -9.84 15.54 4.83
C ASN A 46 -10.02 14.86 3.47
N ALA A 47 -9.86 13.53 3.44
CA ALA A 47 -9.89 12.73 2.22
C ALA A 47 -11.21 12.87 1.42
N ASN A 48 -12.35 13.01 2.09
CA ASN A 48 -13.64 13.21 1.45
C ASN A 48 -13.77 14.51 0.66
N THR A 49 -12.93 15.51 0.93
CA THR A 49 -12.92 16.78 0.19
C THR A 49 -12.06 16.72 -1.07
N TRP A 50 -11.19 15.72 -1.21
CA TRP A 50 -10.19 15.68 -2.27
C TRP A 50 -10.81 15.63 -3.67
N TRP A 51 -11.89 14.87 -3.84
CA TRP A 51 -12.57 14.79 -5.14
C TRP A 51 -13.10 16.14 -5.63
N GLY A 52 -13.65 16.95 -4.73
CA GLY A 52 -14.12 18.30 -5.03
C GLY A 52 -12.96 19.26 -5.27
N GLN A 53 -11.93 19.22 -4.42
CA GLN A 53 -10.75 20.08 -4.56
C GLN A 53 -9.93 19.81 -5.83
N ALA A 54 -9.96 18.56 -6.33
CA ALA A 54 -9.28 18.18 -7.56
C ALA A 54 -9.94 18.80 -8.80
N ALA A 55 -11.23 19.15 -8.76
CA ALA A 55 -11.91 19.73 -9.91
C ALA A 55 -11.20 21.02 -10.37
N GLY A 56 -10.83 21.06 -11.65
CA GLY A 56 -10.12 22.19 -12.26
C GLY A 56 -8.63 22.30 -11.92
N LYS A 57 -8.09 21.40 -11.08
CA LYS A 57 -6.66 21.35 -10.71
C LYS A 57 -5.96 20.07 -11.16
N TYR A 58 -6.69 18.96 -11.11
CA TYR A 58 -6.25 17.64 -11.53
C TYR A 58 -7.34 17.02 -12.41
N GLU A 59 -6.92 16.25 -13.41
CA GLU A 59 -7.87 15.41 -14.14
C GLU A 59 -8.48 14.36 -13.19
N ARG A 60 -9.74 14.01 -13.47
CA ARG A 60 -10.50 13.02 -12.72
C ARG A 60 -11.19 12.07 -13.68
N GLY A 61 -11.33 10.80 -13.30
CA GLY A 61 -12.00 9.81 -14.12
C GLY A 61 -12.13 8.46 -13.42
N ASN A 62 -12.58 7.45 -14.16
CA ASN A 62 -12.86 6.12 -13.60
C ASN A 62 -11.84 5.06 -14.03
N ALA A 63 -10.94 5.38 -14.98
CA ALA A 63 -9.92 4.44 -15.41
C ALA A 63 -8.76 4.43 -14.40
N PRO A 64 -8.35 3.27 -13.86
CA PRO A 64 -7.19 3.19 -12.98
C PRO A 64 -5.91 3.49 -13.76
N LYS A 65 -4.99 4.25 -13.14
CA LYS A 65 -3.63 4.49 -13.66
C LYS A 65 -2.64 4.39 -12.51
N VAL A 66 -1.46 3.84 -12.75
CA VAL A 66 -0.37 3.87 -11.77
C VAL A 66 -0.11 5.30 -11.33
N GLY A 67 0.06 5.55 -10.03
CA GLY A 67 0.24 6.88 -9.46
C GLY A 67 -1.05 7.70 -9.27
N ALA A 68 -2.18 7.27 -9.85
CA ALA A 68 -3.46 7.90 -9.57
C ALA A 68 -3.93 7.61 -8.15
N VAL A 69 -4.70 8.52 -7.56
CA VAL A 69 -5.25 8.37 -6.21
C VAL A 69 -6.74 8.04 -6.31
N LEU A 70 -7.12 6.84 -5.86
CA LEU A 70 -8.51 6.44 -5.68
C LEU A 70 -9.12 7.22 -4.51
N SER A 71 -10.21 7.93 -4.78
CA SER A 71 -10.95 8.73 -3.79
C SER A 71 -12.17 7.99 -3.29
N PHE A 72 -12.21 7.69 -1.98
CA PHE A 72 -13.34 7.03 -1.34
C PHE A 72 -14.34 8.06 -0.82
N ARG A 73 -15.64 7.75 -0.93
CA ARG A 73 -16.70 8.58 -0.36
C ARG A 73 -16.75 8.42 1.16
N SER A 74 -17.31 9.43 1.83
CA SER A 74 -17.66 9.32 3.24
C SER A 74 -18.74 8.25 3.44
N THR A 75 -18.58 7.41 4.46
CA THR A 75 -19.61 6.49 4.94
C THR A 75 -19.78 6.64 6.46
N GLY A 76 -20.78 5.98 7.05
CA GLY A 76 -21.00 6.02 8.49
C GLY A 76 -19.77 5.57 9.31
N ARG A 77 -19.04 4.57 8.81
CA ARG A 77 -17.81 4.04 9.46
C ARG A 77 -16.52 4.71 8.99
N MET A 78 -16.60 5.57 7.97
CA MET A 78 -15.46 6.26 7.35
C MET A 78 -15.85 7.71 7.02
N ARG A 79 -16.14 8.49 8.07
CA ARG A 79 -16.78 9.82 7.94
C ARG A 79 -15.92 10.84 7.18
N VAL A 80 -14.61 10.75 7.33
CA VAL A 80 -13.65 11.65 6.65
C VAL A 80 -13.23 11.16 5.26
N GLY A 81 -13.86 10.09 4.75
CA GLY A 81 -13.46 9.43 3.51
C GLY A 81 -12.12 8.72 3.64
N HIS A 82 -11.56 8.33 2.50
CA HIS A 82 -10.22 7.74 2.39
C HIS A 82 -9.62 8.03 1.03
N VAL A 83 -8.29 7.95 0.93
CA VAL A 83 -7.56 8.04 -0.33
C VAL A 83 -6.46 7.00 -0.37
N ALA A 84 -6.22 6.43 -1.54
CA ALA A 84 -5.19 5.41 -1.73
C ALA A 84 -4.56 5.55 -3.12
N MET A 85 -3.23 5.52 -3.21
CA MET A 85 -2.55 5.58 -4.49
C MET A 85 -2.53 4.20 -5.14
N VAL A 86 -2.79 4.13 -6.44
CA VAL A 86 -2.59 2.93 -7.25
C VAL A 86 -1.10 2.72 -7.46
N SER A 87 -0.53 1.65 -6.91
CA SER A 87 0.86 1.27 -7.18
C SER A 87 0.99 0.39 -8.44
N GLN A 88 -0.05 -0.36 -8.78
CA GLN A 88 -0.08 -1.20 -9.97
C GLN A 88 -1.52 -1.41 -10.46
N VAL A 89 -1.71 -1.46 -11.79
CA VAL A 89 -2.96 -1.94 -12.39
C VAL A 89 -2.76 -3.40 -12.78
N VAL A 90 -3.58 -4.29 -12.22
CA VAL A 90 -3.48 -5.75 -12.45
C VAL A 90 -4.43 -6.18 -13.56
N SER A 91 -5.65 -5.64 -13.57
CA SER A 91 -6.65 -5.84 -14.61
C SER A 91 -7.62 -4.66 -14.63
N ASP A 92 -8.62 -4.71 -15.51
CA ASP A 92 -9.69 -3.71 -15.57
C ASP A 92 -10.48 -3.60 -14.26
N ARG A 93 -10.45 -4.65 -13.43
CA ARG A 93 -11.22 -4.79 -12.18
C ARG A 93 -10.36 -4.96 -10.94
N GLU A 94 -9.03 -4.93 -11.07
CA GLU A 94 -8.12 -5.12 -9.95
C GLU A 94 -6.91 -4.19 -10.02
N VAL A 95 -6.63 -3.53 -8.90
CA VAL A 95 -5.44 -2.70 -8.70
C VAL A 95 -4.75 -3.10 -7.40
N LEU A 96 -3.46 -2.79 -7.32
CA LEU A 96 -2.72 -2.77 -6.06
C LEU A 96 -2.66 -1.33 -5.56
N LEU A 97 -2.98 -1.16 -4.28
CA LEU A 97 -3.00 0.12 -3.58
C LEU A 97 -1.82 0.23 -2.63
N THR A 98 -1.31 1.45 -2.50
CA THR A 98 -0.42 1.86 -1.42
C THR A 98 -1.05 3.02 -0.67
N HIS A 99 -1.27 2.83 0.63
CA HIS A 99 -1.98 3.78 1.49
C HIS A 99 -1.62 3.59 2.96
N ALA A 100 -2.15 4.45 3.83
CA ALA A 100 -1.92 4.38 5.27
C ALA A 100 -3.22 4.45 6.06
N ASN A 101 -3.18 4.02 7.32
CA ASN A 101 -4.29 4.08 8.27
C ASN A 101 -5.56 3.32 7.84
N TRP A 102 -5.39 2.17 7.18
CA TRP A 102 -6.50 1.32 6.73
C TRP A 102 -6.70 0.13 7.67
N SER A 103 -5.87 -0.91 7.58
CA SER A 103 -6.01 -2.10 8.44
C SER A 103 -5.53 -1.88 9.88
N ARG A 104 -4.50 -1.05 10.04
CA ARG A 104 -3.91 -0.71 11.34
C ARG A 104 -3.75 0.79 11.47
N ARG A 105 -4.07 1.32 12.64
CA ARG A 105 -3.93 2.75 12.92
C ARG A 105 -2.51 3.23 12.66
N GLY A 106 -2.37 4.23 11.79
CA GLY A 106 -1.08 4.82 11.43
C GLY A 106 -0.18 3.98 10.53
N GLY A 107 -0.53 2.72 10.26
CA GLY A 107 0.31 1.79 9.50
C GLY A 107 0.22 2.04 8.00
N ILE A 108 1.33 1.80 7.30
CA ILE A 108 1.39 1.81 5.84
C ILE A 108 1.13 0.39 5.33
N GLU A 109 0.28 0.28 4.32
CA GLU A 109 0.07 -0.92 3.53
C GLU A 109 0.50 -0.65 2.10
N ARG A 110 1.34 -1.54 1.56
CA ARG A 110 1.92 -1.42 0.21
C ARG A 110 1.45 -2.59 -0.65
N ASN A 111 1.09 -2.28 -1.89
CA ASN A 111 0.69 -3.27 -2.88
C ASN A 111 -0.44 -4.20 -2.40
N VAL A 112 -1.42 -3.64 -1.69
CA VAL A 112 -2.58 -4.39 -1.19
C VAL A 112 -3.72 -4.33 -2.20
N ARG A 113 -4.43 -5.45 -2.35
CA ARG A 113 -5.43 -5.61 -3.41
C ARG A 113 -6.64 -4.71 -3.19
N ALA A 114 -7.14 -4.12 -4.27
CA ALA A 114 -8.49 -3.58 -4.33
C ALA A 114 -9.18 -4.05 -5.62
N ILE A 115 -10.41 -4.50 -5.47
CA ILE A 115 -11.23 -5.04 -6.56
C ILE A 115 -12.45 -4.17 -6.76
N ASP A 116 -12.71 -3.81 -8.00
CA ASP A 116 -13.96 -3.21 -8.42
C ASP A 116 -15.08 -4.24 -8.41
N VAL A 117 -16.06 -4.03 -7.53
CA VAL A 117 -17.25 -4.85 -7.36
C VAL A 117 -18.52 -4.11 -7.80
N SER A 118 -18.40 -3.00 -8.54
CA SER A 118 -19.56 -2.31 -9.10
C SER A 118 -20.17 -3.12 -10.26
N ASP A 119 -21.48 -3.05 -10.40
CA ASP A 119 -22.18 -3.75 -11.50
C ASP A 119 -21.74 -3.20 -12.87
N ALA A 120 -21.42 -1.91 -12.94
CA ALA A 120 -21.04 -1.20 -14.16
C ALA A 120 -19.56 -1.35 -14.55
N GLY A 121 -18.69 -1.83 -13.66
CA GLY A 121 -17.24 -1.87 -13.92
C GLY A 121 -16.58 -0.50 -14.02
N ASP A 122 -17.17 0.48 -13.33
CA ASP A 122 -16.79 1.88 -13.35
C ASP A 122 -16.04 2.31 -12.08
N TRP A 123 -15.58 1.34 -11.29
CA TRP A 123 -14.87 1.55 -10.03
C TRP A 123 -15.68 2.25 -8.93
N SER A 124 -16.98 2.48 -9.12
CA SER A 124 -17.84 3.20 -8.15
C SER A 124 -18.02 2.48 -6.82
N LEU A 125 -17.69 1.18 -6.74
CA LEU A 125 -17.79 0.37 -5.54
C LEU A 125 -16.63 -0.63 -5.47
N VAL A 126 -15.85 -0.63 -4.39
CA VAL A 126 -14.66 -1.47 -4.27
C VAL A 126 -14.64 -2.30 -2.98
N LYS A 127 -13.97 -3.44 -3.02
CA LYS A 127 -13.50 -4.17 -1.83
C LYS A 127 -11.99 -4.05 -1.75
N VAL A 128 -11.48 -3.77 -0.56
CA VAL A 128 -10.05 -3.58 -0.31
C VAL A 128 -9.57 -4.66 0.64
N TRP A 129 -8.34 -5.11 0.45
CA TRP A 129 -7.61 -5.93 1.41
C TRP A 129 -7.74 -5.39 2.84
N TYR A 130 -7.76 -6.28 3.82
CA TYR A 130 -7.80 -5.95 5.23
C TYR A 130 -6.98 -6.97 6.02
N ALA A 131 -5.85 -6.52 6.59
CA ALA A 131 -4.86 -7.40 7.20
C ALA A 131 -5.41 -8.34 8.28
N PRO A 132 -6.33 -7.93 9.18
CA PRO A 132 -6.92 -8.85 10.16
C PRO A 132 -7.73 -10.02 9.56
N GLN A 133 -8.15 -9.91 8.30
CA GLN A 133 -8.83 -10.99 7.59
C GLN A 133 -7.86 -11.82 6.71
N GLY A 134 -6.61 -11.39 6.54
CA GLY A 134 -5.65 -12.04 5.63
C GLY A 134 -6.13 -12.09 4.18
N GLY A 135 -6.99 -11.15 3.79
CA GLY A 135 -7.76 -11.22 2.54
C GLY A 135 -8.48 -9.92 2.22
N LEU A 136 -9.34 -9.96 1.20
CA LEU A 136 -10.29 -8.88 0.94
C LEU A 136 -11.23 -8.72 2.13
N GLY A 137 -11.41 -7.48 2.59
CA GLY A 137 -12.38 -7.17 3.61
C GLY A 137 -13.81 -7.45 3.14
N THR A 138 -14.71 -7.67 4.09
CA THR A 138 -16.12 -7.93 3.82
C THR A 138 -16.93 -6.71 3.38
N SER A 139 -16.44 -5.50 3.66
CA SER A 139 -17.17 -4.25 3.38
C SER A 139 -16.97 -3.79 1.94
N ASN A 140 -18.05 -3.29 1.34
CA ASN A 140 -18.02 -2.61 0.05
C ASN A 140 -17.92 -1.10 0.30
N TYR A 141 -16.97 -0.43 -0.35
CA TYR A 141 -16.71 0.98 -0.16
C TYR A 141 -17.04 1.77 -1.42
N PRO A 142 -17.96 2.74 -1.36
CA PRO A 142 -18.24 3.59 -2.51
C PRO A 142 -17.09 4.56 -2.77
N THR A 143 -16.77 4.77 -4.04
CA THR A 143 -15.70 5.68 -4.48
C THR A 143 -16.25 6.80 -5.36
N ASN A 144 -15.45 7.82 -5.57
CA ASN A 144 -15.73 8.86 -6.56
C ASN A 144 -15.06 8.56 -7.91
N GLY A 145 -13.95 7.82 -7.89
CA GLY A 145 -13.07 7.59 -9.04
C GLY A 145 -11.61 7.89 -8.68
N PHE A 146 -10.80 8.12 -9.71
CA PHE A 146 -9.37 8.36 -9.64
C PHE A 146 -9.05 9.83 -9.90
N ILE A 147 -8.14 10.37 -9.09
CA ILE A 147 -7.53 11.69 -9.29
C ILE A 147 -6.15 11.44 -9.91
N TYR A 148 -5.90 12.05 -11.06
CA TYR A 148 -4.66 11.83 -11.81
C TYR A 148 -3.63 12.90 -11.46
N GLY A 149 -2.54 12.50 -10.79
CA GLY A 149 -1.38 13.34 -10.55
C GLY A 149 -0.44 13.39 -11.77
N ASN A 150 0.53 14.29 -11.74
CA ASN A 150 1.49 14.46 -12.84
C ASN A 150 2.37 13.22 -13.10
N GLY A 151 2.46 12.30 -12.14
CA GLY A 151 3.14 10.99 -12.29
C GLY A 151 2.25 9.88 -12.88
N ALA A 152 0.97 10.13 -13.14
CA ALA A 152 0.03 9.10 -13.61
C ALA A 152 0.21 8.72 -15.10
N GLY A 153 1.11 9.40 -15.80
CA GLY A 153 1.51 9.14 -17.19
C GLY A 153 2.91 8.53 -17.27
N GLY A 154 3.02 7.22 -17.03
CA GLY A 154 4.10 6.42 -17.62
C GLY A 154 5.48 6.44 -16.95
N THR A 155 5.64 6.98 -15.75
CA THR A 155 6.84 6.69 -14.94
C THR A 155 6.38 6.13 -13.61
N SER A 156 6.51 4.80 -13.44
CA SER A 156 6.39 4.15 -12.13
C SER A 156 7.13 5.02 -11.12
N PRO A 157 6.46 5.58 -10.10
CA PRO A 157 7.16 6.28 -9.04
C PRO A 157 8.23 5.33 -8.56
N GLY A 158 9.50 5.71 -8.77
CA GLY A 158 10.63 4.86 -8.45
C GLY A 158 10.38 4.25 -7.08
N ILE A 159 10.52 2.94 -7.01
CA ILE A 159 10.54 2.20 -5.76
C ILE A 159 11.65 2.86 -4.94
N MET A 160 11.30 3.88 -4.16
CA MET A 160 12.07 4.25 -2.99
C MET A 160 11.80 3.10 -2.04
N ALA A 161 12.61 2.06 -2.22
CA ALA A 161 12.75 0.98 -1.28
C ALA A 161 13.20 1.65 0.01
N ASP A 162 12.24 1.89 0.90
CA ASP A 162 12.53 1.90 2.32
C ASP A 162 13.01 0.48 2.62
N GLU A 163 14.33 0.31 2.74
CA GLU A 163 15.03 -0.90 3.18
C GLU A 163 14.74 -1.18 4.66
N ASN A 164 13.46 -1.18 5.04
CA ASN A 164 13.03 -1.56 6.38
C ASN A 164 12.17 -2.81 6.29
N GLU A 165 12.84 -3.92 6.61
CA GLU A 165 12.36 -5.29 6.59
C GLU A 165 11.08 -5.46 7.41
N GLY A 166 10.03 -5.99 6.75
CA GLY A 166 8.75 -6.30 7.39
C GLY A 166 7.59 -6.61 6.45
N ALA A 167 7.77 -6.45 5.13
CA ALA A 167 6.72 -6.62 4.12
C ALA A 167 6.97 -7.77 3.13
N ASP A 168 7.97 -8.63 3.36
CA ASP A 168 8.42 -9.60 2.35
C ASP A 168 7.38 -10.71 2.09
N GLU A 169 6.79 -11.30 3.14
CA GLU A 169 5.80 -12.38 2.92
C GLU A 169 4.52 -11.90 2.21
N THR A 170 4.01 -10.71 2.55
CA THR A 170 2.79 -10.16 1.91
C THR A 170 3.07 -9.74 0.47
N ARG A 171 4.26 -9.21 0.19
CA ARG A 171 4.68 -8.85 -1.17
C ARG A 171 4.82 -10.12 -2.02
N ILE A 172 5.53 -11.14 -1.54
CA ILE A 172 5.74 -12.39 -2.27
C ILE A 172 4.42 -13.14 -2.49
N ALA A 173 3.55 -13.22 -1.48
CA ALA A 173 2.23 -13.83 -1.61
C ALA A 173 1.35 -13.10 -2.64
N ASN A 174 1.34 -11.76 -2.62
CA ASN A 174 0.54 -10.97 -3.55
C ASN A 174 1.11 -11.01 -4.99
N LEU A 175 2.43 -11.02 -5.16
CA LEU A 175 3.06 -11.20 -6.48
C LEU A 175 2.81 -12.59 -7.07
N ALA A 176 2.84 -13.64 -6.25
CA ALA A 176 2.55 -15.01 -6.70
C ALA A 176 1.11 -15.15 -7.20
N ILE A 177 0.14 -14.54 -6.51
CA ILE A 177 -1.27 -14.55 -6.90
C ILE A 177 -1.49 -13.71 -8.17
N ALA A 178 -0.86 -12.53 -8.29
CA ALA A 178 -0.95 -11.70 -9.49
C ALA A 178 -0.35 -12.38 -10.73
N SER A 179 0.76 -13.13 -10.56
CA SER A 179 1.36 -13.91 -11.65
C SER A 179 0.51 -15.12 -12.06
N ALA A 180 -0.23 -15.72 -11.12
CA ALA A 180 -1.14 -16.83 -11.41
C ALA A 180 -2.41 -16.37 -12.15
N ALA A 181 -2.88 -15.14 -11.90
CA ALA A 181 -4.03 -14.56 -12.60
C ALA A 181 -3.72 -14.14 -14.06
N ALA A 182 -2.44 -14.00 -14.43
CA ALA A 182 -2.01 -13.59 -15.77
C ALA A 182 -1.75 -14.77 -16.74
N ALA A 183 -1.98 -16.02 -16.34
CA ALA A 183 -1.79 -17.17 -17.22
C ALA A 183 -3.00 -17.34 -18.18
N PRO A 184 -2.81 -17.28 -19.51
CA PRO A 184 -3.90 -17.54 -20.45
C PRO A 184 -4.25 -19.04 -20.44
N VAL A 185 -5.52 -19.36 -20.26
CA VAL A 185 -6.05 -20.70 -20.51
C VAL A 185 -5.92 -20.98 -22.02
N ARG A 186 -4.85 -21.68 -22.41
CA ARG A 186 -4.68 -22.21 -23.78
C ARG A 186 -5.35 -23.58 -23.89
N GLY A 187 -6.31 -23.68 -24.80
CA GLY A 187 -6.54 -24.90 -25.58
C GLY A 187 -7.81 -25.69 -25.25
N ALA A 188 -8.98 -25.19 -25.68
CA ALA A 188 -10.09 -26.08 -26.01
C ALA A 188 -9.80 -26.73 -27.36
N VAL A 189 -9.46 -28.01 -27.34
CA VAL A 189 -9.30 -28.86 -28.52
C VAL A 189 -10.71 -29.17 -29.06
N THR A 190 -11.04 -28.70 -30.25
CA THR A 190 -12.18 -29.17 -31.03
C THR A 190 -11.81 -30.50 -31.68
N LEU A 191 -12.40 -31.60 -31.21
CA LEU A 191 -12.40 -32.88 -31.91
C LEU A 191 -13.61 -32.92 -32.85
N SER A 192 -13.35 -32.83 -34.14
CA SER A 192 -14.30 -33.25 -35.18
C SER A 192 -14.13 -34.75 -35.42
N ASN A 193 -15.24 -35.48 -35.42
CA ASN A 193 -15.45 -36.61 -36.33
C ASN A 193 -16.94 -36.74 -36.60
#